data_AF-A0AAN7STV9-F1
#
_entry.id   AF-A0AAN7STV9-F1
#
_cell.length_a   1.000
_cell.length_b   1.000
_cell.length_c   1.000
_cell.angle_alpha   90.00
_cell.angle_beta   90.00
_cell.angle_gamma   90.00
#
_symmetry.space_group_name_H-M   'P 1'
#
loop_
_entity.id
_entity.type
_entity.pdbx_description
1 polymer ?
#
loop_
_entity_poly.entity_id
_entity_poly.type
_entity_poly.pdbx_seq_one_letter_code
_entity_poly.pdbx_strand_id
1 'polypeptide(L)'
;MPIAAYLIWFYACRFIPSEWRPSIWVKVLPALENILYGANLSNILSAHKSTALDLLAWFPYGLGHFGAPFVCSGIMFLFAPPTTIRYFGYAFGWMNIIGVTTQVLFPCSPPWYENMYGLAPANYSMKGSPAGLARIDALLGIDLYTSGFTASPMVFGALPSLHAADSTLEALFMSHCFPKLTPLFATYVLWLWWSTMYLSHHYAVDLVAGSLLAAVIFYFTKARFLPRIQPDKKFRWDYDYIECGDAPTTEHGYGIVHGSHPDSDEWTVGSSSSVSSGSLSPVDEERHVWADVYTTSR
;
A
#
# COMPACT_ATOMS: atom_id res chain seq x y z
N MET A 1 7.98 -0.10 18.91
CA MET A 1 7.23 -0.92 17.94
C MET A 1 6.06 -0.09 17.41
N PRO A 2 6.03 0.29 16.11
CA PRO A 2 5.00 1.17 15.56
C PRO A 2 3.55 0.69 15.78
N ILE A 3 3.29 -0.62 15.69
CA ILE A 3 1.95 -1.18 15.95
C ILE A 3 1.47 -0.89 17.37
N ALA A 4 2.33 -1.09 18.37
CA ALA A 4 1.96 -0.81 19.77
C ALA A 4 1.68 0.68 19.98
N ALA A 5 2.49 1.56 19.36
CA ALA A 5 2.27 3.00 19.40
C ALA A 5 0.94 3.39 18.72
N TYR A 6 0.60 2.78 17.58
CA TYR A 6 -0.72 2.94 16.95
C TYR A 6 -1.85 2.56 17.91
N LEU A 7 -1.84 1.35 18.45
CA LEU A 7 -2.95 0.86 19.30
C LEU A 7 -3.13 1.72 20.55
N ILE A 8 -2.01 2.13 21.18
CA ILE A 8 -2.02 3.07 22.30
C ILE A 8 -2.61 4.41 21.85
N TRP A 9 -2.17 4.94 20.71
CA TRP A 9 -2.63 6.23 20.21
C TRP A 9 -4.13 6.21 19.88
N PHE A 10 -4.59 5.21 19.12
CA PHE A 10 -6.00 5.04 18.77
C PHE A 10 -6.90 4.97 20.00
N TYR A 11 -6.49 4.20 21.02
CA TYR A 11 -7.22 4.17 22.28
C TYR A 11 -7.18 5.52 23.00
N ALA A 12 -5.99 6.13 23.10
CA ALA A 12 -5.77 7.36 23.84
C ALA A 12 -6.49 8.58 23.27
N CYS A 13 -6.81 8.57 21.96
CA CYS A 13 -7.56 9.64 21.30
C CYS A 13 -8.88 9.98 22.02
N ARG A 14 -9.52 9.04 22.72
CA ARG A 14 -10.76 9.29 23.50
C ARG A 14 -10.57 10.25 24.67
N PHE A 15 -9.35 10.39 25.19
CA PHE A 15 -9.06 11.23 26.35
C PHE A 15 -8.72 12.68 25.98
N ILE A 16 -8.63 13.01 24.68
CA ILE A 16 -8.46 14.39 24.24
C ILE A 16 -9.74 15.17 24.57
N PRO A 17 -9.68 16.22 25.42
CA PRO A 17 -10.84 17.04 25.78
C PRO A 17 -11.48 17.67 24.55
N SER A 18 -12.81 17.82 24.55
CA SER A 18 -13.54 18.29 23.37
C SER A 18 -13.17 19.72 22.96
N GLU A 19 -12.79 20.56 23.92
CA GLU A 19 -12.33 21.94 23.72
C GLU A 19 -11.01 22.03 22.96
N TRP A 20 -10.21 20.95 22.92
CA TRP A 20 -8.94 20.90 22.19
C TRP A 20 -9.09 20.23 20.82
N ARG A 21 -10.28 19.67 20.53
CA ARG A 21 -10.52 18.98 19.27
C ARG A 21 -11.00 19.97 18.20
N PRO A 22 -10.59 19.78 16.93
CA PRO A 22 -11.13 20.54 15.82
C PRO A 22 -12.65 20.37 15.66
N SER A 23 -13.29 21.29 14.95
CA SER A 23 -14.68 21.09 14.53
C SER A 23 -14.81 19.90 13.58
N ILE A 24 -15.92 19.17 13.67
CA ILE A 24 -16.20 17.99 12.84
C ILE A 24 -16.72 18.43 11.48
N TRP A 25 -16.07 17.95 10.43
CA TRP A 25 -16.44 18.25 9.04
C TRP A 25 -17.52 17.30 8.55
N VAL A 26 -18.77 17.78 8.56
CA VAL A 26 -19.93 17.00 8.08
C VAL A 26 -20.21 17.18 6.59
N LYS A 27 -19.59 18.17 5.94
CA LYS A 27 -19.85 18.53 4.54
C LYS A 27 -18.72 18.15 3.57
N VAL A 28 -17.51 17.94 4.07
CA VAL A 28 -16.32 17.75 3.22
C VAL A 28 -16.43 16.48 2.39
N LEU A 29 -16.64 15.32 3.03
CA LEU A 29 -16.71 14.06 2.31
C LEU A 29 -17.94 13.94 1.38
N PRO A 30 -19.17 14.30 1.81
CA PRO A 30 -20.31 14.31 0.90
C PRO A 30 -20.13 15.23 -0.31
N ALA A 31 -19.53 16.41 -0.11
CA ALA A 31 -19.28 17.34 -1.20
C ALA A 31 -18.24 16.78 -2.19
N LEU A 32 -17.13 16.24 -1.68
CA LEU A 32 -16.10 15.62 -2.53
C LEU A 32 -16.63 14.42 -3.30
N GLU A 33 -17.43 13.57 -2.66
CA GLU A 33 -18.08 12.41 -3.29
C GLU A 33 -18.97 12.85 -4.47
N ASN A 34 -19.80 13.86 -4.27
CA ASN A 34 -20.66 14.41 -5.33
C ASN A 34 -19.85 15.07 -6.45
N ILE A 35 -18.77 15.80 -6.12
CA ILE A 35 -17.93 16.45 -7.13
C ILE A 35 -17.16 15.41 -7.97
N LEU A 36 -16.62 14.38 -7.34
CA LEU A 36 -15.74 13.40 -8.00
C LEU A 36 -16.51 12.29 -8.71
N TYR A 37 -17.62 11.83 -8.14
CA TYR A 37 -18.36 10.66 -8.63
C TYR A 37 -19.77 10.99 -9.12
N GLY A 38 -20.21 12.24 -8.98
CA GLY A 38 -21.54 12.69 -9.41
C GLY A 38 -22.69 12.19 -8.55
N ALA A 39 -22.41 11.41 -7.49
CA ALA A 39 -23.41 10.86 -6.59
C ALA A 39 -22.81 10.39 -5.26
N ASN A 40 -23.67 10.18 -4.27
CA ASN A 40 -23.31 9.52 -3.02
C ASN A 40 -23.29 7.99 -3.21
N LEU A 41 -22.10 7.42 -3.45
CA LEU A 41 -21.95 6.00 -3.78
C LEU A 41 -22.34 5.11 -2.61
N SER A 42 -22.01 5.50 -1.37
CA SER A 42 -22.46 4.77 -0.18
C SER A 42 -23.99 4.70 -0.09
N ASN A 43 -24.70 5.80 -0.37
CA ASN A 43 -26.16 5.81 -0.36
C ASN A 43 -26.77 4.98 -1.49
N ILE A 44 -26.19 5.02 -2.69
CA ILE A 44 -26.62 4.17 -3.81
C ILE A 44 -26.45 2.68 -3.45
N LEU A 45 -25.28 2.29 -2.96
CA LEU A 45 -24.97 0.90 -2.66
C LEU A 45 -25.79 0.37 -1.48
N SER A 46 -26.04 1.21 -0.47
CA SER A 46 -26.81 0.83 0.71
C SER A 46 -28.33 0.90 0.51
N ALA A 47 -28.83 1.37 -0.64
CA ALA A 47 -30.26 1.47 -0.92
C ALA A 47 -30.97 0.10 -1.00
N HIS A 48 -30.28 -0.92 -1.52
CA HIS A 48 -30.83 -2.27 -1.69
C HIS A 48 -30.24 -3.25 -0.68
N LYS A 49 -31.02 -3.53 0.37
CA LYS A 49 -30.58 -4.35 1.51
C LYS A 49 -31.15 -5.76 1.42
N SER A 50 -30.34 -6.76 1.72
CA SER A 50 -30.77 -8.15 1.84
C SER A 50 -29.81 -8.91 2.74
N THR A 51 -30.30 -9.99 3.38
CA THR A 51 -29.46 -10.85 4.24
C THR A 51 -28.23 -11.39 3.50
N ALA A 52 -28.38 -11.73 2.21
CA ALA A 52 -27.27 -12.22 1.40
C ALA A 52 -26.18 -11.15 1.20
N LEU A 53 -26.58 -9.92 0.89
CA LEU A 53 -25.64 -8.80 0.74
C LEU A 53 -25.03 -8.39 2.09
N ASP A 54 -25.80 -8.46 3.17
CA ASP A 54 -25.32 -8.21 4.53
C ASP A 54 -24.21 -9.19 4.90
N LEU A 55 -24.42 -10.48 4.70
CA LEU A 55 -23.39 -11.50 4.96
C LEU A 55 -22.18 -11.35 4.02
N LEU A 56 -22.41 -11.02 2.74
CA LEU A 56 -21.34 -10.78 1.77
C LEU A 56 -20.48 -9.58 2.15
N ALA A 57 -21.07 -8.52 2.69
CA ALA A 57 -20.33 -7.34 3.16
C ALA A 57 -19.68 -7.56 4.53
N TRP A 58 -20.35 -8.31 5.39
CA TRP A 58 -19.87 -8.63 6.73
C TRP A 58 -18.60 -9.48 6.69
N PHE A 59 -18.45 -10.40 5.75
CA PHE A 59 -17.26 -11.26 5.71
C PHE A 59 -15.93 -10.46 5.63
N PRO A 60 -15.69 -9.62 4.61
CA PRO A 60 -14.45 -8.86 4.54
C PRO A 60 -14.37 -7.77 5.62
N TYR A 61 -15.50 -7.13 5.98
CA TYR A 61 -15.52 -6.03 6.95
C TYR A 61 -15.36 -6.52 8.40
N GLY A 62 -16.22 -7.43 8.82
CA GLY A 62 -16.36 -7.88 10.20
C GLY A 62 -15.37 -8.97 10.61
N LEU A 63 -14.90 -9.80 9.67
CA LEU A 63 -13.92 -10.85 9.93
C LEU A 63 -12.58 -10.56 9.25
N GLY A 64 -12.62 -10.28 7.95
CA GLY A 64 -11.44 -10.07 7.11
C GLY A 64 -10.54 -8.96 7.63
N HIS A 65 -11.08 -7.76 7.86
CA HIS A 65 -10.30 -6.60 8.29
C HIS A 65 -9.48 -6.86 9.57
N PHE A 66 -10.02 -7.63 10.52
CA PHE A 66 -9.32 -7.95 11.78
C PHE A 66 -8.42 -9.19 11.66
N GLY A 67 -8.81 -10.20 10.87
CA GLY A 67 -8.07 -11.45 10.73
C GLY A 67 -6.95 -11.40 9.68
N ALA A 68 -7.14 -10.65 8.61
CA ALA A 68 -6.24 -10.61 7.46
C ALA A 68 -4.82 -10.14 7.79
N PRO A 69 -4.57 -9.16 8.68
CA PRO A 69 -3.20 -8.82 9.06
C PRO A 69 -2.41 -10.01 9.63
N PHE A 70 -3.07 -10.86 10.41
CA PHE A 70 -2.47 -12.06 11.01
C PHE A 70 -2.27 -13.18 9.99
N VAL A 71 -3.26 -13.42 9.13
CA VAL A 71 -3.18 -14.42 8.05
C VAL A 71 -2.07 -14.05 7.07
N CYS A 72 -2.04 -12.80 6.59
CA CYS A 72 -0.99 -12.28 5.72
C CYS A 72 0.39 -12.39 6.39
N SER A 73 0.49 -12.05 7.67
CA SER A 73 1.74 -12.21 8.43
C SER A 73 2.20 -13.67 8.50
N GLY A 74 1.28 -14.61 8.74
CA GLY A 74 1.58 -16.04 8.76
C GLY A 74 2.05 -16.57 7.40
N ILE A 75 1.38 -16.17 6.32
CA ILE A 75 1.78 -16.54 4.95
C ILE A 75 3.14 -15.94 4.61
N MET A 76 3.36 -14.65 4.87
CA MET A 76 4.66 -14.00 4.67
C MET A 76 5.76 -14.62 5.54
N PHE A 77 5.44 -15.10 6.74
CA PHE A 77 6.41 -15.82 7.56
C PHE A 77 6.92 -17.07 6.87
N LEU A 78 6.01 -17.90 6.37
CA LEU A 78 6.38 -19.19 5.82
C LEU A 78 7.08 -19.05 4.46
N PHE A 79 6.55 -18.19 3.60
CA PHE A 79 6.84 -18.21 2.16
C PHE A 79 7.53 -16.96 1.62
N ALA A 80 7.63 -15.87 2.39
CA ALA A 80 8.32 -14.65 1.94
C ALA A 80 9.77 -14.59 2.46
N PRO A 81 10.65 -13.74 1.89
CA PRO A 81 12.01 -13.58 2.38
C PRO A 81 12.07 -13.25 3.88
N PRO A 82 13.14 -13.63 4.59
CA PRO A 82 13.36 -13.22 5.97
C PRO A 82 13.27 -11.70 6.11
N THR A 83 12.79 -11.22 7.26
CA THR A 83 12.52 -9.80 7.59
C THR A 83 11.29 -9.15 6.94
N THR A 84 10.62 -9.79 5.97
CA THR A 84 9.39 -9.25 5.34
C THR A 84 8.33 -8.83 6.36
N ILE A 85 8.01 -9.69 7.34
CA ILE A 85 7.01 -9.37 8.39
C ILE A 85 7.44 -8.18 9.25
N ARG A 86 8.74 -8.04 9.54
CA ARG A 86 9.24 -6.91 10.34
C ARG A 86 8.87 -5.61 9.64
N TYR A 87 9.06 -5.55 8.32
CA TYR A 87 8.77 -4.36 7.54
C TYR A 87 7.28 -4.21 7.19
N PHE A 88 6.52 -5.31 7.10
CA PHE A 88 5.06 -5.25 7.11
C PHE A 88 4.55 -4.59 8.39
N GLY A 89 4.99 -5.06 9.56
CA GLY A 89 4.58 -4.47 10.84
C GLY A 89 5.06 -3.03 11.05
N TYR A 90 6.24 -2.69 10.52
CA TYR A 90 6.71 -1.30 10.47
C TYR A 90 5.77 -0.41 9.65
N ALA A 91 5.47 -0.82 8.40
CA ALA A 91 4.61 -0.10 7.49
C ALA A 91 3.18 0.02 8.04
N PHE A 92 2.61 -1.09 8.51
CA PHE A 92 1.28 -1.16 9.08
C PHE A 92 1.12 -0.21 10.27
N GLY A 93 2.08 -0.22 11.20
CA GLY A 93 2.03 0.65 12.36
C GLY A 93 2.17 2.13 12.01
N TRP A 94 3.11 2.52 11.13
CA TRP A 94 3.27 3.93 10.74
C TRP A 94 2.09 4.45 9.93
N MET A 95 1.58 3.66 8.98
CA MET A 95 0.39 4.00 8.21
C MET A 95 -0.80 4.28 9.14
N ASN A 96 -1.04 3.39 10.11
CA ASN A 96 -2.13 3.57 11.07
C ASN A 96 -1.89 4.77 12.02
N ILE A 97 -0.67 5.02 12.48
CA ILE A 97 -0.36 6.24 13.27
C ILE A 97 -0.71 7.50 12.47
N ILE A 98 -0.31 7.57 11.20
CA ILE A 98 -0.58 8.72 10.32
C ILE A 98 -2.09 8.86 10.07
N GLY A 99 -2.78 7.75 9.80
CA GLY A 99 -4.22 7.74 9.58
C GLY A 99 -5.00 8.22 10.80
N VAL A 100 -4.74 7.65 11.98
CA VAL A 100 -5.38 8.08 13.25
C VAL A 100 -5.06 9.54 13.57
N THR A 101 -3.81 9.97 13.37
CA THR A 101 -3.43 11.37 13.60
C THR A 101 -4.20 12.30 12.66
N THR A 102 -4.37 11.91 11.40
CA THR A 102 -5.18 12.67 10.43
C THR A 102 -6.63 12.74 10.87
N GLN A 103 -7.22 11.64 11.34
CA GLN A 103 -8.59 11.59 11.83
C GLN A 103 -8.81 12.48 13.07
N VAL A 104 -7.80 12.60 13.95
CA VAL A 104 -7.85 13.52 15.11
C VAL A 104 -7.76 14.98 14.68
N LEU A 105 -6.87 15.30 13.74
CA LEU A 105 -6.62 16.68 13.29
C LEU A 105 -7.66 17.17 12.28
N PHE A 106 -8.30 16.25 11.55
CA PHE A 106 -9.27 16.54 10.50
C PHE A 106 -10.45 15.55 10.58
N PRO A 107 -11.28 15.64 11.63
CA PRO A 107 -12.38 14.71 11.84
C PRO A 107 -13.48 14.95 10.82
N CYS A 108 -13.85 13.89 10.11
CA CYS A 108 -14.89 13.89 9.08
C CYS A 108 -15.98 12.88 9.43
N SER A 109 -17.24 13.26 9.23
CA SER A 109 -18.36 12.34 9.49
C SER A 109 -18.47 11.27 8.40
N PRO A 110 -18.77 10.01 8.76
CA PRO A 110 -19.05 8.92 7.81
C PRO A 110 -20.50 8.98 7.25
N PRO A 111 -20.85 8.14 6.24
CA PRO A 111 -22.18 8.14 5.61
C PRO A 111 -23.34 7.86 6.57
N TRP A 112 -23.17 7.00 7.57
CA TRP A 112 -24.25 6.75 8.54
C TRP A 112 -24.67 8.02 9.27
N TYR A 113 -23.76 8.97 9.49
CA TYR A 113 -24.08 10.23 10.15
C TYR A 113 -24.96 11.09 9.25
N GLU A 114 -24.58 11.24 7.98
CA GLU A 114 -25.39 11.97 6.98
C GLU A 114 -26.78 11.34 6.85
N ASN A 115 -26.87 10.01 6.84
CA ASN A 115 -28.13 9.30 6.73
C ASN A 115 -29.07 9.49 7.94
N MET A 116 -28.52 9.75 9.12
CA MET A 116 -29.31 9.94 10.36
C MET A 116 -29.61 11.40 10.67
N TYR A 117 -28.66 12.30 10.39
CA TYR A 117 -28.67 13.69 10.87
C TYR A 117 -28.55 14.71 9.73
N GLY A 118 -28.42 14.26 8.47
CA GLY A 118 -28.11 15.11 7.34
C GLY A 118 -26.78 15.84 7.52
N LEU A 119 -26.74 17.12 7.15
CA LEU A 119 -25.56 17.98 7.30
C LEU A 119 -25.60 18.83 8.57
N ALA A 120 -26.39 18.42 9.57
CA ALA A 120 -26.45 19.10 10.84
C ALA A 120 -25.09 19.07 11.56
N PRO A 121 -24.67 20.16 12.24
CA PRO A 121 -23.39 20.19 12.95
C PRO A 121 -23.26 19.05 13.96
N ALA A 122 -22.17 18.29 13.87
CA ALA A 122 -21.84 17.21 14.80
C ALA A 122 -21.11 17.75 16.04
N ASN A 123 -21.10 16.98 17.13
CA ASN A 123 -20.36 17.30 18.34
C ASN A 123 -19.81 16.03 19.04
N TYR A 124 -18.81 16.19 19.90
CA TYR A 124 -18.09 15.08 20.55
C TYR A 124 -18.88 14.33 21.65
N SER A 125 -20.09 14.76 21.99
CA SER A 125 -20.97 13.98 22.89
C SER A 125 -21.70 12.86 22.16
N MET A 126 -21.77 12.92 20.83
CA MET A 126 -22.44 11.93 19.99
C MET A 126 -21.71 10.59 20.03
N LYS A 127 -22.48 9.50 20.13
CA LYS A 127 -21.96 8.13 20.09
C LYS A 127 -21.80 7.65 18.66
N GLY A 128 -20.92 6.67 18.47
CA GLY A 128 -20.79 5.98 17.19
C GLY A 128 -22.01 5.11 16.89
N SER A 129 -22.19 4.77 15.62
CA SER A 129 -23.29 3.94 15.13
C SER A 129 -22.73 2.68 14.46
N PRO A 130 -23.29 1.49 14.73
CA PRO A 130 -22.97 0.27 13.97
C PRO A 130 -23.47 0.33 12.52
N ALA A 131 -24.29 1.32 12.16
CA ALA A 131 -24.83 1.52 10.82
C ALA A 131 -25.42 0.22 10.23
N GLY A 132 -24.92 -0.22 9.08
CA GLY A 132 -25.37 -1.46 8.44
C GLY A 132 -25.13 -2.72 9.27
N LEU A 133 -24.12 -2.74 10.15
CA LEU A 133 -23.76 -3.90 10.97
C LEU A 133 -24.78 -4.21 12.07
N ALA A 134 -25.65 -3.27 12.43
CA ALA A 134 -26.77 -3.57 13.34
C ALA A 134 -27.64 -4.73 12.81
N ARG A 135 -27.72 -4.89 11.47
CA ARG A 135 -28.43 -6.01 10.85
C ARG A 135 -27.72 -7.35 11.09
N ILE A 136 -26.39 -7.35 11.21
CA ILE A 136 -25.61 -8.56 11.52
C ILE A 136 -25.78 -8.95 12.99
N ASP A 137 -25.70 -7.98 13.90
CA ASP A 137 -26.00 -8.22 15.33
C ASP A 137 -27.39 -8.84 15.49
N ALA A 138 -28.41 -8.26 14.85
CA ALA A 138 -29.78 -8.78 14.88
C ALA A 138 -29.90 -10.18 14.23
N LEU A 139 -29.20 -10.41 13.12
CA LEU A 139 -29.22 -11.71 12.41
C LEU A 139 -28.59 -12.83 13.24
N LEU A 140 -27.51 -12.54 13.97
CA LEU A 140 -26.76 -13.53 14.74
C LEU A 140 -27.20 -13.61 16.21
N GLY A 141 -28.04 -12.67 16.67
CA GLY A 141 -28.46 -12.59 18.06
C GLY A 141 -27.32 -12.20 19.02
N ILE A 142 -26.39 -11.37 18.56
CA ILE A 142 -25.21 -10.91 19.32
C ILE A 142 -25.23 -9.40 19.52
N ASP A 143 -24.44 -8.89 20.45
CA ASP A 143 -24.18 -7.45 20.64
C ASP A 143 -22.68 -7.16 20.54
N LEU A 144 -22.15 -7.29 19.32
CA LEU A 144 -20.73 -7.07 19.06
C LEU A 144 -20.51 -5.71 18.39
N TYR A 145 -21.22 -5.44 17.30
CA TYR A 145 -21.01 -4.21 16.54
C TYR A 145 -21.69 -3.02 17.20
N THR A 146 -22.88 -3.21 17.76
CA THR A 146 -23.65 -2.15 18.41
C THR A 146 -22.89 -1.60 19.61
N SER A 147 -22.53 -2.44 20.57
CA SER A 147 -21.67 -2.05 21.69
C SER A 147 -20.31 -1.51 21.25
N GLY A 148 -19.65 -2.17 20.29
CA GLY A 148 -18.33 -1.79 19.79
C GLY A 148 -18.28 -0.39 19.16
N PHE A 149 -19.17 -0.10 18.21
CA PHE A 149 -19.23 1.21 17.55
C PHE A 149 -19.71 2.30 18.50
N THR A 150 -20.63 1.99 19.42
CA THR A 150 -21.07 2.94 20.46
C THR A 150 -19.90 3.37 21.36
N ALA A 151 -18.99 2.45 21.66
CA ALA A 151 -17.81 2.67 22.50
C ALA A 151 -16.53 3.09 21.73
N SER A 152 -16.63 3.35 20.42
CA SER A 152 -15.49 3.71 19.58
C SER A 152 -14.76 4.95 20.12
N PRO A 153 -13.42 4.95 20.20
CA PRO A 153 -12.64 6.14 20.57
C PRO A 153 -12.71 7.25 19.50
N MET A 154 -13.08 6.89 18.28
CA MET A 154 -12.99 7.72 17.08
C MET A 154 -14.31 7.61 16.30
N VAL A 155 -15.30 8.42 16.66
CA VAL A 155 -16.63 8.40 16.02
C VAL A 155 -16.61 9.06 14.64
N PHE A 156 -15.87 10.16 14.49
CA PHE A 156 -15.81 10.99 13.28
C PHE A 156 -14.45 10.89 12.57
N GLY A 157 -13.89 9.67 12.51
CA GLY A 157 -12.61 9.38 11.86
C GLY A 157 -12.76 8.78 10.48
N ALA A 158 -13.64 9.29 9.63
CA ALA A 158 -13.87 8.69 8.31
C ALA A 158 -12.67 8.83 7.36
N LEU A 159 -11.97 9.98 7.38
CA LEU A 159 -10.86 10.29 6.48
C LEU A 159 -9.50 10.24 7.21
N PRO A 160 -8.50 9.52 6.66
CA PRO A 160 -8.60 8.50 5.62
C PRO A 160 -9.24 7.20 6.16
N SER A 161 -9.78 6.36 5.27
CA SER A 161 -10.28 5.05 5.68
C SER A 161 -9.14 4.09 6.02
N LEU A 162 -9.07 3.66 7.28
CA LEU A 162 -8.11 2.63 7.71
C LEU A 162 -8.49 1.24 7.18
N HIS A 163 -9.76 0.95 6.91
CA HIS A 163 -10.17 -0.29 6.25
C HIS A 163 -9.54 -0.41 4.84
N ALA A 164 -9.62 0.67 4.05
CA ALA A 164 -8.98 0.71 2.74
C ALA A 164 -7.45 0.70 2.85
N ALA A 165 -6.89 1.46 3.80
CA ALA A 165 -5.45 1.52 4.00
C ALA A 165 -4.87 0.13 4.36
N ASP A 166 -5.44 -0.55 5.35
CA ASP A 166 -5.00 -1.88 5.81
C ASP A 166 -5.10 -2.93 4.71
N SER A 167 -6.26 -3.07 4.07
CA SER A 167 -6.44 -4.04 2.97
C SER A 167 -5.54 -3.77 1.77
N THR A 168 -5.28 -2.49 1.45
CA THR A 168 -4.38 -2.13 0.36
C THR A 168 -2.93 -2.42 0.71
N LEU A 169 -2.52 -2.12 1.94
CA LEU A 169 -1.17 -2.41 2.39
C LEU A 169 -0.91 -3.92 2.37
N GLU A 170 -1.84 -4.72 2.89
CA GLU A 170 -1.81 -6.17 2.82
C GLU A 170 -1.71 -6.66 1.38
N ALA A 171 -2.58 -6.16 0.50
CA ALA A 171 -2.56 -6.55 -0.91
C ALA A 171 -1.23 -6.22 -1.58
N LEU A 172 -0.64 -5.05 -1.31
CA LEU A 172 0.65 -4.65 -1.88
C LEU A 172 1.80 -5.54 -1.38
N PHE A 173 1.85 -5.85 -0.09
CA PHE A 173 2.85 -6.78 0.46
C PHE A 173 2.68 -8.20 -0.08
N MET A 174 1.44 -8.69 -0.15
CA MET A 174 1.13 -10.01 -0.68
C MET A 174 1.40 -10.09 -2.19
N SER A 175 1.11 -9.04 -2.96
CA SER A 175 1.47 -8.92 -4.37
C SER A 175 2.98 -8.87 -4.59
N HIS A 176 3.74 -8.22 -3.70
CA HIS A 176 5.20 -8.24 -3.76
C HIS A 176 5.74 -9.66 -3.57
N CYS A 177 5.19 -10.41 -2.61
CA CYS A 177 5.63 -11.77 -2.32
C CYS A 177 5.11 -12.80 -3.34
N PHE A 178 3.90 -12.59 -3.88
CA PHE A 178 3.19 -13.52 -4.75
C PHE A 178 2.59 -12.77 -5.95
N PRO A 179 3.41 -12.28 -6.89
CA PRO A 179 2.95 -11.40 -7.97
C PRO A 179 1.86 -12.03 -8.86
N LYS A 180 1.89 -13.35 -9.05
CA LYS A 180 0.87 -14.09 -9.81
C LYS A 180 -0.52 -14.07 -9.16
N LEU A 181 -0.61 -13.82 -7.86
CA LEU A 181 -1.86 -13.75 -7.10
C LEU A 181 -2.38 -12.31 -6.93
N THR A 182 -1.73 -11.32 -7.55
CA THR A 182 -2.16 -9.91 -7.50
C THR A 182 -3.65 -9.70 -7.82
N PRO A 183 -4.24 -10.35 -8.84
CA PRO A 183 -5.68 -10.20 -9.10
C PRO A 183 -6.58 -10.62 -7.92
N LEU A 184 -6.17 -11.66 -7.17
CA LEU A 184 -6.89 -12.12 -5.97
C LEU A 184 -6.86 -11.05 -4.88
N PHE A 185 -5.68 -10.49 -4.59
CA PHE A 185 -5.53 -9.48 -3.54
C PHE A 185 -6.23 -8.17 -3.91
N ALA A 186 -6.15 -7.75 -5.17
CA ALA A 186 -6.89 -6.59 -5.68
C ALA A 186 -8.42 -6.79 -5.57
N THR A 187 -8.91 -7.99 -5.85
CA THR A 187 -10.33 -8.33 -5.69
C THR A 187 -10.76 -8.20 -4.23
N TYR A 188 -9.94 -8.62 -3.27
CA TYR A 188 -10.23 -8.45 -1.85
C TYR A 188 -10.32 -6.97 -1.44
N VAL A 189 -9.41 -6.12 -1.91
CA VAL A 189 -9.47 -4.67 -1.64
C VAL A 189 -10.78 -4.07 -2.15
N LEU A 190 -11.15 -4.36 -3.39
CA LEU A 190 -12.41 -3.86 -3.98
C LEU A 190 -13.65 -4.40 -3.25
N TRP A 191 -13.60 -5.66 -2.81
CA TRP A 191 -14.68 -6.27 -2.03
C TRP A 191 -14.84 -5.59 -0.67
N LEU A 192 -13.74 -5.30 0.04
CA LEU A 192 -13.80 -4.57 1.30
C LEU A 192 -14.26 -3.12 1.11
N TRP A 193 -13.79 -2.44 0.07
CA TRP A 193 -14.27 -1.09 -0.30
C TRP A 193 -15.78 -1.07 -0.48
N TRP A 194 -16.30 -1.95 -1.33
CA TRP A 194 -17.73 -2.11 -1.51
C TRP A 194 -18.46 -2.37 -0.19
N SER A 195 -17.91 -3.25 0.65
CA SER A 195 -18.51 -3.61 1.94
C SER A 195 -18.62 -2.43 2.90
N THR A 196 -17.57 -1.61 3.00
CA THR A 196 -17.56 -0.42 3.87
C THR A 196 -18.57 0.65 3.41
N MET A 197 -18.74 0.83 2.10
CA MET A 197 -19.75 1.74 1.53
C MET A 197 -21.16 1.18 1.69
N TYR A 198 -21.36 -0.11 1.43
CA TYR A 198 -22.63 -0.82 1.59
C TYR A 198 -23.16 -0.77 3.03
N LEU A 199 -22.24 -0.90 4.00
CA LEU A 199 -22.55 -0.82 5.44
C LEU A 199 -22.61 0.63 5.96
N SER A 200 -22.45 1.63 5.09
CA SER A 200 -22.51 3.07 5.39
C SER A 200 -21.44 3.57 6.37
N HIS A 201 -20.25 2.97 6.36
CA HIS A 201 -19.13 3.39 7.20
C HIS A 201 -18.15 4.33 6.50
N HIS A 202 -18.07 4.30 5.17
CA HIS A 202 -17.09 5.05 4.40
C HIS A 202 -17.65 5.58 3.08
N TYR A 203 -17.14 6.74 2.69
CA TYR A 203 -17.31 7.34 1.38
C TYR A 203 -16.23 6.82 0.42
N ALA A 204 -16.50 6.75 -0.88
CA ALA A 204 -15.48 6.32 -1.84
C ALA A 204 -14.21 7.19 -1.81
N VAL A 205 -14.37 8.49 -1.60
CA VAL A 205 -13.23 9.42 -1.53
C VAL A 205 -12.28 9.13 -0.36
N ASP A 206 -12.82 8.72 0.80
CA ASP A 206 -11.99 8.43 1.97
C ASP A 206 -11.31 7.05 1.87
N LEU A 207 -11.89 6.12 1.12
CA LEU A 207 -11.27 4.85 0.72
C LEU A 207 -10.07 5.09 -0.20
N VAL A 208 -10.22 5.93 -1.22
CA VAL A 208 -9.12 6.33 -2.11
C VAL A 208 -7.98 6.96 -1.31
N ALA A 209 -8.29 7.88 -0.40
CA ALA A 209 -7.29 8.51 0.46
C ALA A 209 -6.54 7.50 1.33
N GLY A 210 -7.24 6.51 1.91
CA GLY A 210 -6.65 5.43 2.68
C GLY A 210 -5.70 4.56 1.85
N SER A 211 -6.12 4.15 0.66
CA SER A 211 -5.27 3.35 -0.23
C SER A 211 -4.07 4.12 -0.78
N LEU A 212 -4.19 5.42 -1.02
CA LEU A 212 -3.06 6.28 -1.37
C LEU A 212 -2.05 6.38 -0.23
N LEU A 213 -2.51 6.54 1.01
CA LEU A 213 -1.64 6.52 2.20
C LEU A 213 -0.89 5.18 2.30
N ALA A 214 -1.60 4.06 2.13
CA ALA A 214 -0.99 2.72 2.14
C ALA A 214 0.05 2.56 1.04
N ALA A 215 -0.25 3.01 -0.19
CA ALA A 215 0.68 2.95 -1.32
C ALA A 215 1.96 3.75 -1.04
N VAL A 216 1.84 4.98 -0.52
CA VAL A 216 3.01 5.81 -0.17
C VAL A 216 3.90 5.10 0.85
N ILE A 217 3.32 4.59 1.94
CA ILE A 217 4.06 3.88 2.99
C ILE A 217 4.68 2.59 2.45
N PHE A 218 3.93 1.84 1.64
CA PHE A 218 4.42 0.62 1.00
C PHE A 218 5.61 0.89 0.10
N TYR A 219 5.50 1.81 -0.86
CA TYR A 219 6.58 2.06 -1.83
C TYR A 219 7.82 2.65 -1.15
N PHE A 220 7.66 3.49 -0.12
CA PHE A 220 8.78 3.92 0.72
C PHE A 220 9.45 2.73 1.41
N THR A 221 8.67 1.84 2.01
CA THR A 221 9.18 0.65 2.70
C THR A 221 9.84 -0.32 1.72
N LYS A 222 9.26 -0.50 0.55
CA LYS A 222 9.78 -1.34 -0.53
C LYS A 222 11.14 -0.87 -0.99
N ALA A 223 11.27 0.40 -1.33
CA ALA A 223 12.50 0.98 -1.86
C ALA A 223 13.68 0.96 -0.85
N ARG A 224 13.39 1.04 0.45
CA ARG A 224 14.43 1.19 1.49
C ARG A 224 14.75 -0.06 2.28
N PHE A 225 13.78 -0.94 2.48
CA PHE A 225 13.86 -1.96 3.52
C PHE A 225 13.39 -3.34 3.09
N LEU A 226 12.42 -3.41 2.17
CA LEU A 226 11.80 -4.68 1.83
C LEU A 226 12.78 -5.56 1.03
N PRO A 227 12.90 -6.86 1.40
CA PRO A 227 13.71 -7.80 0.64
C PRO A 227 13.22 -7.98 -0.80
N ARG A 228 14.16 -8.15 -1.72
CA ARG A 228 13.91 -8.63 -3.09
C ARG A 228 13.54 -10.12 -3.06
N ILE A 229 12.56 -10.51 -3.87
CA ILE A 229 12.18 -11.91 -4.05
C ILE A 229 13.22 -12.61 -4.94
N GLN A 230 13.74 -13.76 -4.48
CA GLN A 230 14.64 -14.60 -5.26
C GLN A 230 13.84 -15.77 -5.87
N PRO A 231 13.75 -15.90 -7.22
CA PRO A 231 12.82 -16.83 -7.87
C PRO A 231 13.01 -18.31 -7.54
N ASP A 232 14.23 -18.71 -7.16
CA ASP A 232 14.59 -20.08 -6.81
C ASP A 232 14.29 -20.43 -5.34
N LYS A 233 13.94 -19.44 -4.51
CA LYS A 233 13.70 -19.59 -3.08
C LYS A 233 12.20 -19.59 -2.78
N LYS A 234 11.67 -20.68 -2.21
CA LYS A 234 10.23 -20.84 -1.96
C LYS A 234 9.84 -20.53 -0.52
N PHE A 235 10.69 -20.89 0.43
CA PHE A 235 10.45 -20.68 1.84
C PHE A 235 11.50 -19.74 2.44
N ARG A 236 11.17 -19.09 3.56
CA ARG A 236 12.09 -18.15 4.21
C ARG A 236 13.46 -18.76 4.58
N TRP A 237 13.52 -20.07 4.82
CA TRP A 237 14.74 -20.78 5.22
C TRP A 237 15.63 -21.14 4.04
N ASP A 238 15.14 -20.99 2.80
CA ASP A 238 15.92 -21.25 1.60
C ASP A 238 16.89 -20.09 1.28
N TYR A 239 16.69 -18.91 1.89
CA TYR A 239 17.46 -17.70 1.61
C TYR A 239 18.84 -17.74 2.30
N ASP A 240 19.90 -17.74 1.50
CA ASP A 240 21.29 -17.68 2.00
C ASP A 240 21.73 -16.24 2.32
N TYR A 241 21.14 -15.25 1.63
CA TYR A 241 21.39 -13.82 1.81
C TYR A 241 20.14 -13.00 1.51
N ILE A 242 20.13 -11.74 1.95
CA ILE A 242 19.01 -10.81 1.76
C ILE A 242 19.53 -9.57 1.03
N GLU A 243 18.85 -9.19 -0.04
CA GLU A 243 19.07 -7.91 -0.72
C GLU A 243 17.81 -7.06 -0.58
N CYS A 244 17.95 -5.80 -0.18
CA CYS A 244 16.84 -4.89 0.05
C CYS A 244 16.74 -3.82 -1.04
N GLY A 245 15.55 -3.27 -1.23
CA GLY A 245 15.31 -2.16 -2.14
C GLY A 245 15.18 -2.58 -3.60
N ASP A 246 15.13 -1.58 -4.49
CA ASP A 246 15.09 -1.82 -5.92
C ASP A 246 16.46 -2.31 -6.42
N ALA A 247 16.45 -3.20 -7.42
CA ALA A 247 17.68 -3.60 -8.07
C ALA A 247 18.35 -2.36 -8.71
N PRO A 248 19.68 -2.23 -8.68
CA PRO A 248 20.36 -1.20 -9.45
C PRO A 248 19.88 -1.31 -10.90
N THR A 249 19.24 -0.27 -11.42
CA THR A 249 19.02 -0.16 -12.86
C THR A 249 20.40 -0.14 -13.49
N THR A 250 20.78 -1.22 -14.18
CA THR A 250 21.88 -1.15 -15.13
C THR A 250 21.61 0.04 -16.03
N GLU A 251 22.53 0.98 -15.96
CA GLU A 251 22.61 2.25 -16.68
C GLU A 251 22.02 2.17 -18.09
N HIS A 252 21.35 3.25 -18.51
CA HIS A 252 20.97 3.49 -19.89
C HIS A 252 22.16 3.28 -20.83
N GLY A 253 22.25 2.09 -21.44
CA GLY A 253 23.08 1.84 -22.60
C GLY A 253 22.57 2.69 -23.75
N TYR A 254 23.29 3.76 -24.04
CA TYR A 254 23.13 4.59 -25.23
C TYR A 254 22.93 3.71 -26.47
N GLY A 255 21.84 3.98 -27.20
CA GLY A 255 21.65 3.41 -28.52
C GLY A 255 22.74 3.89 -29.48
N ILE A 256 23.42 2.94 -30.13
CA ILE A 256 23.77 3.05 -31.54
C ILE A 256 23.29 1.78 -32.22
N VAL A 257 22.09 1.88 -32.79
CA VAL A 257 21.57 0.95 -33.79
C VAL A 257 22.12 1.41 -35.15
N HIS A 258 23.18 0.76 -35.62
CA HIS A 258 23.40 0.51 -37.05
C HIS A 258 23.04 -0.97 -37.23
N GLY A 259 21.97 -1.37 -37.91
CA GLY A 259 21.59 -1.04 -39.27
C GLY A 259 21.38 -2.37 -40.00
N SER A 260 20.17 -2.92 -39.87
CA SER A 260 19.43 -3.80 -40.81
C SER A 260 20.18 -4.79 -41.75
N HIS A 261 20.05 -6.10 -41.43
CA HIS A 261 19.62 -7.28 -42.25
C HIS A 261 20.31 -7.63 -43.61
N PRO A 262 20.18 -8.86 -44.17
CA PRO A 262 19.62 -10.14 -43.65
C PRO A 262 20.47 -11.41 -44.03
N ASP A 263 19.93 -12.58 -43.64
CA ASP A 263 20.10 -13.93 -44.21
C ASP A 263 21.44 -14.67 -44.13
N SER A 264 21.49 -15.78 -43.39
CA SER A 264 21.20 -17.14 -43.90
C SER A 264 21.83 -18.21 -42.99
N ASP A 265 21.09 -19.27 -42.75
CA ASP A 265 21.51 -20.49 -42.05
C ASP A 265 22.80 -21.07 -42.65
N GLU A 266 23.77 -21.49 -41.81
CA GLU A 266 24.74 -22.48 -42.28
C GLU A 266 25.25 -23.40 -41.15
N TRP A 267 25.02 -24.69 -41.41
CA TRP A 267 25.55 -25.86 -40.71
C TRP A 267 27.03 -26.11 -41.07
N THR A 268 27.65 -27.05 -40.36
CA THR A 268 28.93 -27.76 -40.62
C THR A 268 30.24 -27.04 -40.21
N VAL A 269 30.94 -27.53 -39.17
CA VAL A 269 31.90 -28.66 -39.12
C VAL A 269 33.16 -28.44 -39.96
N GLY A 270 34.23 -28.02 -39.27
CA GLY A 270 35.50 -28.75 -39.26
C GLY A 270 36.53 -28.47 -40.36
N SER A 271 37.76 -28.27 -39.87
CA SER A 271 39.05 -28.69 -40.45
C SER A 271 40.00 -27.58 -40.92
N SER A 272 41.03 -27.42 -40.09
CA SER A 272 42.44 -27.60 -40.44
C SER A 272 43.20 -26.52 -41.25
N SER A 273 44.32 -26.10 -40.62
CA SER A 273 45.64 -25.77 -41.21
C SER A 273 45.70 -24.58 -42.19
N SER A 274 46.72 -23.72 -42.28
CA SER A 274 48.08 -23.64 -41.75
C SER A 274 48.72 -22.33 -42.25
N VAL A 275 49.86 -21.97 -41.64
CA VAL A 275 51.01 -21.17 -42.13
C VAL A 275 50.92 -19.65 -42.44
N SER A 276 51.61 -18.92 -41.56
CA SER A 276 52.60 -17.83 -41.71
C SER A 276 52.97 -17.26 -43.09
N SER A 277 53.02 -15.93 -43.16
CA SER A 277 54.04 -15.06 -43.80
C SER A 277 53.81 -13.65 -43.19
N GLY A 278 54.78 -12.87 -42.70
CA GLY A 278 56.16 -12.66 -43.09
C GLY A 278 56.34 -11.18 -43.46
N SER A 279 57.05 -10.44 -42.59
CA SER A 279 57.93 -9.26 -42.87
C SER A 279 57.25 -7.90 -43.24
N LEU A 280 57.69 -6.68 -42.90
CA LEU A 280 58.98 -6.03 -42.54
C LEU A 280 58.75 -4.71 -41.73
N SER A 281 59.72 -4.31 -40.89
CA SER A 281 60.02 -2.91 -40.43
C SER A 281 61.03 -2.25 -41.41
N PRO A 282 61.60 -1.01 -41.28
CA PRO A 282 61.51 0.11 -40.31
C PRO A 282 61.23 1.48 -41.06
N VAL A 283 61.24 2.70 -40.49
CA VAL A 283 62.40 3.60 -40.19
C VAL A 283 61.96 4.93 -39.51
N ASP A 284 62.97 5.54 -38.89
CA ASP A 284 63.12 6.71 -38.01
C ASP A 284 62.67 8.11 -38.47
N GLU A 285 62.90 9.05 -37.52
CA GLU A 285 63.03 10.52 -37.58
C GLU A 285 61.75 11.29 -37.20
N GLU A 286 61.73 12.28 -36.29
CA GLU A 286 62.80 13.13 -35.77
C GLU A 286 62.35 13.79 -34.45
N ARG A 287 63.35 14.27 -33.69
CA ARG A 287 63.25 14.92 -32.37
C ARG A 287 62.66 16.33 -32.48
N HIS A 288 61.96 16.79 -31.44
CA HIS A 288 62.26 18.10 -30.84
C HIS A 288 61.97 18.11 -29.33
N VAL A 289 63.06 18.24 -28.59
CA VAL A 289 63.17 18.57 -27.17
C VAL A 289 63.02 20.08 -27.02
N TRP A 290 62.28 20.56 -26.02
CA TRP A 290 62.69 21.69 -25.17
C TRP A 290 62.06 21.54 -23.78
N ALA A 291 62.93 21.53 -22.78
CA ALA A 291 62.65 21.44 -21.35
C ALA A 291 62.87 22.81 -20.69
N ASP A 292 62.50 22.85 -19.40
CA ASP A 292 62.95 23.72 -18.31
C ASP A 292 62.28 25.10 -18.16
N VAL A 293 61.48 25.35 -17.10
CA VAL A 293 61.77 25.53 -15.65
C VAL A 293 62.33 26.93 -15.33
N TYR A 294 61.64 27.67 -14.44
CA TYR A 294 62.11 28.54 -13.32
C TYR A 294 60.84 29.19 -12.68
N THR A 295 60.42 28.83 -11.44
CA THR A 295 60.59 29.56 -10.14
C THR A 295 60.40 31.09 -10.23
N THR A 296 59.71 31.85 -9.35
CA THR A 296 59.61 31.84 -7.87
C THR A 296 58.58 32.90 -7.39
N SER A 297 57.89 32.63 -6.28
CA SER A 297 57.37 33.51 -5.21
C SER A 297 57.01 35.00 -5.45
N ARG A 298 55.77 35.38 -5.10
CA ARG A 298 55.42 36.23 -3.95
C ARG A 298 53.95 36.05 -3.58
#